data_AF-A0A9P6DAN4-F1
#
_entry.id   AF-A0A9P6DAN4-F1
#
_cell.length_a   1.000
_cell.length_b   1.000
_cell.length_c   1.000
_cell.angle_alpha   90.00
_cell.angle_beta   90.00
_cell.angle_gamma   90.00
#
_symmetry.space_group_name_H-M   'P 1'
#
loop_
_entity.id
_entity.type
_entity.pdbx_description
1 polymer ?
#
loop_
_entity_poly.entity_id
_entity_poly.type
_entity_poly.pdbx_seq_one_letter_code
_entity_poly.pdbx_strand_id
1 'polypeptide(L)'
;MSAPTPMHDKSFYFSDGDVVLSAPGNSGDDEAIAVAIEASNSNIIPIYSQSPAAVVYFRIHKTLLTKQPSMFTDMFEVVNPSLSEQDLYDGVPLIALHDEASHVRGFLRVLSKPETVFLPRYHHQSAELLMGPLLLAIKYQADALRDVIVLHLRADWPINSYAAWKKRQWQEPKGFPGGTSPDPEPFIHLVRTTNTSELLRKHLALAFYALLSRRPSTWRIDLLDAEDLNTLVAARCTINAWLLTWIKEDPGTYYFYGRKAQRKGPRLEIRQSECSCKLKEFKDEVLLDWMEHSLDHVDVIEYLEHLAVMVDANGYRWRFCNGNNCRSKAVSWIKEMARAFYDAMEEIIFSPIAPELHGN
;
A
#
# COMPACT_ATOMS: atom_id res chain seq x y z
N MET A 1 -7.21 -26.10 34.56
CA MET A 1 -7.05 -24.94 33.65
C MET A 1 -8.42 -24.28 33.58
N SER A 2 -8.54 -23.03 34.04
CA SER A 2 -9.82 -22.31 33.93
C SER A 2 -10.16 -22.13 32.46
N ALA A 3 -11.41 -22.36 32.08
CA ALA A 3 -11.86 -22.06 30.73
C ALA A 3 -11.61 -20.57 30.45
N PRO A 4 -11.08 -20.20 29.27
CA PRO A 4 -10.89 -18.80 28.92
C PRO A 4 -12.23 -18.06 28.98
N THR A 5 -12.24 -16.88 29.60
CA THR A 5 -13.42 -16.03 29.69
C THR A 5 -13.87 -15.67 28.28
N PRO A 6 -15.14 -15.89 27.91
CA PRO A 6 -15.63 -15.51 26.60
C PRO A 6 -15.53 -14.00 26.39
N MET A 7 -15.01 -13.57 25.25
CA MET A 7 -14.90 -12.15 24.91
C MET A 7 -16.10 -11.74 24.05
N HIS A 8 -16.92 -10.83 24.56
CA HIS A 8 -18.05 -10.27 23.81
C HIS A 8 -17.60 -9.04 23.04
N ASP A 9 -17.99 -8.96 21.76
CA ASP A 9 -17.67 -7.79 20.95
C ASP A 9 -18.48 -6.57 21.41
N LYS A 10 -17.80 -5.48 21.76
CA LYS A 10 -18.47 -4.26 22.28
C LYS A 10 -19.39 -3.59 21.27
N SER A 11 -19.17 -3.79 19.96
CA SER A 11 -19.92 -3.11 18.90
C SER A 11 -21.09 -3.94 18.37
N PHE A 12 -21.00 -5.27 18.45
CA PHE A 12 -21.96 -6.20 17.85
C PHE A 12 -22.39 -7.29 18.83
N TYR A 13 -22.72 -6.89 20.06
CA TYR A 13 -23.34 -7.77 21.05
C TYR A 13 -24.64 -7.15 21.56
N PHE A 14 -25.71 -7.33 20.78
CA PHE A 14 -27.04 -6.81 21.11
C PHE A 14 -27.76 -7.76 22.05
N SER A 15 -28.28 -7.26 23.17
CA SER A 15 -29.00 -8.07 24.16
C SER A 15 -30.26 -8.74 23.59
N ASP A 16 -30.83 -8.17 22.53
CA ASP A 16 -32.02 -8.61 21.80
C ASP A 16 -31.67 -9.30 20.47
N GLY A 17 -30.39 -9.60 20.21
CA GLY A 17 -29.98 -10.39 19.06
C GLY A 17 -30.49 -11.84 19.15
N ASP A 18 -30.88 -12.39 18.00
CA ASP A 18 -31.50 -13.72 17.83
C ASP A 18 -30.55 -14.77 17.22
N VAL A 19 -29.27 -14.41 17.03
CA VAL A 19 -28.17 -15.33 16.72
C VAL A 19 -26.87 -14.83 17.37
N VAL A 20 -26.03 -15.76 17.80
CA VAL A 20 -24.64 -15.49 18.17
C VAL A 20 -23.70 -16.10 17.13
N LEU A 21 -22.72 -15.34 16.65
CA LEU A 21 -21.60 -15.81 15.86
C LEU A 21 -20.37 -15.91 16.77
N SER A 22 -19.57 -16.95 16.65
CA SER A 22 -18.25 -17.01 17.29
C SER A 22 -17.15 -17.01 16.24
N ALA A 23 -16.09 -16.25 16.46
CA ALA A 23 -14.94 -16.18 15.56
C ALA A 23 -13.62 -16.28 16.35
N PRO A 24 -12.57 -16.91 15.81
CA PRO A 24 -11.23 -16.82 16.38
C PRO A 24 -10.75 -15.36 16.41
N GLY A 25 -10.39 -14.86 17.58
CA GLY A 25 -9.75 -13.58 17.78
C GLY A 25 -8.24 -13.67 17.52
N ASN A 26 -7.70 -12.65 16.86
CA ASN A 26 -6.26 -12.49 16.79
C ASN A 26 -5.72 -12.10 18.16
N SER A 27 -4.72 -12.84 18.63
CA SER A 27 -4.02 -12.54 19.88
C SER A 27 -3.23 -11.23 19.85
N GLY A 28 -3.17 -10.53 18.71
CA GLY A 28 -2.33 -9.34 18.50
C GLY A 28 -3.03 -7.98 18.37
N ASP A 29 -4.31 -7.92 17.97
CA ASP A 29 -4.80 -6.69 17.29
C ASP A 29 -5.81 -5.85 18.10
N ASP A 30 -6.58 -6.46 19.00
CA ASP A 30 -7.72 -5.77 19.63
C ASP A 30 -7.33 -4.81 20.78
N GLU A 31 -6.08 -4.84 21.27
CA GLU A 31 -5.57 -3.89 22.27
C GLU A 31 -4.46 -2.96 21.73
N ALA A 32 -3.87 -3.27 20.56
CA ALA A 32 -2.76 -2.51 19.99
C ALA A 32 -3.19 -1.21 19.26
N ILE A 33 -4.43 -1.11 18.76
CA ILE A 33 -4.91 0.08 18.04
C ILE A 33 -5.31 1.23 18.99
N ALA A 34 -5.47 0.98 20.29
CA ALA A 34 -5.87 2.01 21.26
C ALA A 34 -4.72 2.62 22.08
N VAL A 35 -3.48 2.09 22.05
CA VAL A 35 -2.41 2.51 22.99
C VAL A 35 -1.02 2.67 22.35
N ALA A 36 -0.87 2.69 21.02
CA ALA A 36 0.44 2.91 20.40
C ALA A 36 0.80 4.41 20.24
N ILE A 37 0.75 5.18 21.34
CA ILE A 37 1.62 6.33 21.59
C ILE A 37 2.29 6.00 22.93
N GLU A 38 3.61 5.95 22.93
CA GLU A 38 4.50 5.58 24.06
C GLU A 38 4.95 4.11 24.11
N ALA A 39 5.98 3.77 23.35
CA ALA A 39 7.26 3.34 23.95
C ALA A 39 8.29 3.02 22.84
N SER A 40 9.31 3.88 22.76
CA SER A 40 10.54 3.64 22.01
C SER A 40 11.47 2.68 22.75
N ASN A 41 12.17 1.84 21.99
CA ASN A 41 13.44 1.16 22.31
C ASN A 41 13.38 -0.17 23.08
N SER A 42 13.26 -1.29 22.36
CA SER A 42 14.17 -2.44 22.50
C SER A 42 13.89 -3.50 21.44
N ASN A 43 14.95 -4.11 20.89
CA ASN A 43 14.88 -5.29 20.04
C ASN A 43 14.38 -6.47 20.87
N ILE A 44 13.10 -6.82 20.71
CA ILE A 44 12.53 -8.06 21.23
C ILE A 44 11.96 -8.82 20.04
N ILE A 45 12.50 -10.01 19.78
CA ILE A 45 11.90 -10.98 18.85
C ILE A 45 10.69 -11.57 19.59
N PRO A 46 9.44 -11.38 19.10
CA PRO A 46 8.27 -11.96 19.75
C PRO A 46 8.30 -13.47 19.55
N ILE A 47 8.52 -14.21 20.65
CA ILE A 47 8.25 -15.64 20.69
C ILE A 47 6.74 -15.78 20.90
N TYR A 48 6.01 -16.11 19.84
CA TYR A 48 4.59 -16.41 19.90
C TYR A 48 4.38 -17.65 20.77
N SER A 49 4.02 -17.47 22.05
CA SER A 49 3.43 -18.55 22.82
C SER A 49 2.03 -18.76 22.25
N GLN A 50 1.73 -20.00 21.85
CA GLN A 50 0.41 -20.42 21.38
C GLN A 50 -0.56 -20.45 22.56
N SER A 51 -0.90 -19.27 23.10
CA SER A 51 -2.09 -19.14 23.92
C SER A 51 -3.28 -19.50 23.04
N PRO A 52 -4.25 -20.32 23.51
CA PRO A 52 -5.44 -20.63 22.73
C PRO A 52 -6.07 -19.32 22.25
N ALA A 53 -6.26 -19.21 20.93
CA ALA A 53 -6.81 -18.01 20.30
C ALA A 53 -8.12 -17.65 21.00
N ALA A 54 -8.21 -16.42 21.52
CA ALA A 54 -9.39 -15.96 22.25
C ALA A 54 -10.59 -16.00 21.31
N VAL A 55 -11.70 -16.63 21.70
CA VAL A 55 -12.92 -16.63 20.88
C VAL A 55 -13.71 -15.36 21.14
N VAL A 56 -14.09 -14.67 20.07
CA VAL A 56 -14.92 -13.46 20.10
C VAL A 56 -16.34 -13.82 19.70
N TYR A 57 -17.32 -13.37 20.49
CA TYR A 57 -18.73 -13.59 20.25
C TYR A 57 -19.42 -12.31 19.77
N PHE A 58 -20.23 -12.45 18.72
CA PHE A 58 -21.03 -11.39 18.10
C PHE A 58 -22.50 -11.79 18.21
N ARG A 59 -23.28 -11.08 19.03
CA ARG A 59 -24.72 -11.31 19.14
C ARG A 59 -25.45 -10.30 18.27
N ILE A 60 -26.09 -10.76 17.19
CA ILE A 60 -26.69 -9.91 16.16
C ILE A 60 -28.11 -10.31 15.81
N HIS A 61 -28.82 -9.43 15.10
CA HIS A 61 -30.10 -9.76 14.51
C HIS A 61 -29.90 -10.52 13.19
N LYS A 62 -30.60 -11.64 12.96
CA LYS A 62 -30.58 -12.40 11.71
C LYS A 62 -30.93 -11.53 10.50
N THR A 63 -31.81 -10.54 10.70
CA THR A 63 -32.17 -9.55 9.66
C THR A 63 -30.99 -8.74 9.14
N LEU A 64 -29.90 -8.64 9.91
CA LEU A 64 -28.66 -8.02 9.45
C LEU A 64 -27.97 -8.86 8.37
N LEU A 65 -28.01 -10.18 8.52
CA LEU A 65 -27.38 -11.14 7.61
C LEU A 65 -28.27 -11.49 6.42
N THR A 66 -29.58 -11.56 6.61
CA THR A 66 -30.54 -11.89 5.52
C THR A 66 -30.76 -10.76 4.52
N LYS A 67 -30.24 -9.56 4.77
CA LYS A 67 -30.20 -8.47 3.78
C LYS A 67 -29.35 -8.81 2.55
N GLN A 68 -28.47 -9.82 2.62
CA GLN A 68 -27.70 -10.34 1.49
C GLN A 68 -28.12 -11.81 1.23
N PRO A 69 -28.73 -12.12 0.07
CA PRO A 69 -29.72 -13.20 0.04
C PRO A 69 -29.24 -14.66 -0.10
N SER A 70 -27.99 -15.01 -0.41
CA SER A 70 -27.68 -16.42 -0.73
C SER A 70 -27.20 -17.26 0.45
N MET A 71 -26.09 -16.93 1.10
CA MET A 71 -25.38 -17.94 1.88
C MET A 71 -25.78 -18.03 3.37
N PHE A 72 -26.11 -16.90 4.01
CA PHE A 72 -26.49 -16.93 5.43
C PHE A 72 -27.85 -17.58 5.66
N THR A 73 -28.76 -17.47 4.69
CA THR A 73 -30.06 -18.15 4.71
C THR A 73 -29.88 -19.66 4.86
N ASP A 74 -29.03 -20.25 4.01
CA ASP A 74 -28.72 -21.68 4.06
C ASP A 74 -28.09 -22.08 5.39
N MET A 75 -27.16 -21.26 5.92
CA MET A 75 -26.57 -21.50 7.24
C MET A 75 -27.61 -21.50 8.35
N PHE A 76 -28.64 -20.65 8.28
CA PHE A 76 -29.73 -20.64 9.28
C PHE A 76 -30.73 -21.78 9.13
N GLU A 77 -30.96 -22.24 7.91
CA GLU A 77 -31.86 -23.36 7.64
C GLU A 77 -31.29 -24.69 8.12
N VAL A 78 -29.98 -24.89 7.98
CA VAL A 78 -29.27 -26.07 8.52
C VAL A 78 -29.32 -26.12 10.05
N VAL A 79 -29.47 -24.97 10.71
CA VAL A 79 -29.44 -24.82 12.17
C VAL A 79 -30.83 -25.07 12.82
N ASN A 80 -31.80 -25.73 12.18
CA ASN A 80 -33.13 -25.99 12.79
C ASN A 80 -33.68 -27.40 12.48
N PRO A 81 -34.44 -28.10 13.36
CA PRO A 81 -34.91 -27.78 14.72
C PRO A 81 -34.52 -28.80 15.83
N SER A 82 -33.63 -29.77 15.56
CA SER A 82 -33.17 -30.74 16.58
C SER A 82 -31.81 -30.35 17.17
N LEU A 83 -31.53 -29.04 17.27
CA LEU A 83 -30.29 -28.55 17.89
C LEU A 83 -30.19 -29.11 19.30
N SER A 84 -29.06 -29.74 19.57
CA SER A 84 -28.73 -30.15 20.93
C SER A 84 -28.49 -28.88 21.76
N GLU A 85 -28.63 -28.95 23.10
CA GLU A 85 -28.31 -27.82 23.99
C GLU A 85 -26.87 -27.28 23.80
N GLN A 86 -26.00 -28.03 23.10
CA GLN A 86 -24.62 -27.66 22.78
C GLN A 86 -24.50 -26.60 21.68
N ASP A 87 -25.57 -26.31 20.94
CA ASP A 87 -25.58 -25.36 19.81
C ASP A 87 -26.22 -24.01 20.17
N LEU A 88 -26.49 -23.76 21.47
CA LEU A 88 -27.04 -22.51 21.97
C LEU A 88 -25.99 -21.75 22.79
N TYR A 89 -25.96 -20.42 22.62
CA TYR A 89 -25.21 -19.49 23.46
C TYR A 89 -26.15 -18.39 23.92
N ASP A 90 -26.23 -18.13 25.23
CA ASP A 90 -27.21 -17.20 25.82
C ASP A 90 -28.66 -17.45 25.37
N GLY A 91 -29.02 -18.72 25.15
CA GLY A 91 -30.36 -19.15 24.74
C GLY A 91 -30.71 -18.88 23.27
N VAL A 92 -29.75 -18.46 22.44
CA VAL A 92 -29.94 -18.28 20.99
C VAL A 92 -28.97 -19.16 20.19
N PRO A 93 -29.29 -19.49 18.92
CA PRO A 93 -28.42 -20.31 18.08
C PRO A 93 -27.00 -19.73 17.97
N LEU A 94 -26.00 -20.58 18.18
CA LEU A 94 -24.59 -20.27 18.01
C LEU A 94 -24.08 -20.77 16.65
N ILE A 95 -23.43 -19.90 15.89
CA ILE A 95 -22.79 -20.23 14.62
C ILE A 95 -21.29 -20.01 14.77
N ALA A 96 -20.50 -21.08 14.66
CA ALA A 96 -19.05 -21.00 14.66
C ALA A 96 -18.52 -20.61 13.28
N LEU A 97 -17.91 -19.43 13.19
CA LEU A 97 -17.17 -18.98 12.02
C LEU A 97 -15.69 -19.34 12.19
N HIS A 98 -15.06 -19.74 11.10
CA HIS A 98 -13.61 -19.98 11.03
C HIS A 98 -12.82 -18.75 10.60
N ASP A 99 -13.50 -17.63 10.38
CA ASP A 99 -12.91 -16.38 9.94
C ASP A 99 -12.42 -15.56 11.12
N GLU A 100 -11.42 -14.72 10.91
CA GLU A 100 -10.89 -13.85 11.94
C GLU A 100 -11.96 -12.87 12.48
N ALA A 101 -11.99 -12.70 13.80
CA ALA A 101 -12.93 -11.80 14.47
C ALA A 101 -12.85 -10.35 13.95
N SER A 102 -11.65 -9.86 13.61
CA SER A 102 -11.48 -8.49 13.07
C SER A 102 -12.17 -8.35 11.70
N HIS A 103 -12.06 -9.37 10.84
CA HIS A 103 -12.70 -9.43 9.54
C HIS A 103 -14.22 -9.50 9.68
N VAL A 104 -14.72 -10.36 10.58
CA VAL A 104 -16.15 -10.50 10.88
C VAL A 104 -16.71 -9.17 11.38
N ARG A 105 -16.03 -8.50 12.31
CA ARG A 105 -16.42 -7.18 12.82
C ARG A 105 -16.50 -6.14 11.70
N GLY A 106 -15.49 -6.08 10.83
CA GLY A 106 -15.49 -5.17 9.68
C GLY A 106 -16.65 -5.45 8.74
N PHE A 107 -16.88 -6.72 8.41
CA PHE A 107 -17.97 -7.15 7.55
C PHE A 107 -19.35 -6.79 8.13
N LEU A 108 -19.58 -7.06 9.43
CA LEU A 108 -20.82 -6.69 10.11
C LEU A 108 -21.03 -5.17 10.17
N ARG A 109 -19.98 -4.39 10.40
CA ARG A 109 -20.04 -2.92 10.36
C ARG A 109 -20.54 -2.43 9.02
N VAL A 110 -19.94 -2.94 7.96
CA VAL A 110 -20.26 -2.61 6.59
C VAL A 110 -21.69 -3.05 6.21
N LEU A 111 -22.14 -4.24 6.64
CA LEU A 111 -23.53 -4.68 6.44
C LEU A 111 -24.55 -3.83 7.20
N SER A 112 -24.21 -3.40 8.42
CA SER A 112 -25.13 -2.65 9.28
C SER A 112 -25.41 -1.25 8.74
N LYS A 113 -24.39 -0.63 8.15
CA LYS A 113 -24.42 0.73 7.62
C LYS A 113 -23.59 0.77 6.35
N PRO A 114 -24.14 0.38 5.19
CA PRO A 114 -23.40 0.43 3.92
C PRO A 114 -22.83 1.81 3.61
N GLU A 115 -23.49 2.87 4.09
CA GLU A 115 -22.99 4.25 4.01
C GLU A 115 -21.71 4.52 4.82
N THR A 116 -21.37 3.66 5.78
CA THR A 116 -20.11 3.76 6.54
C THR A 116 -18.94 3.09 5.84
N VAL A 117 -19.17 2.37 4.73
CA VAL A 117 -18.10 1.95 3.80
C VAL A 117 -17.39 3.16 3.21
N PHE A 118 -18.08 4.29 3.13
CA PHE A 118 -17.50 5.55 2.67
C PHE A 118 -16.57 6.12 3.75
N LEU A 119 -15.41 5.49 3.90
CA LEU A 119 -14.24 6.18 4.41
C LEU A 119 -14.08 7.49 3.63
N PRO A 120 -13.52 8.55 4.24
CA PRO A 120 -13.14 9.73 3.49
C PRO A 120 -12.37 9.28 2.25
N ARG A 121 -12.74 9.80 1.08
CA ARG A 121 -12.02 9.47 -0.15
C ARG A 121 -10.54 9.66 0.10
N TYR A 122 -9.77 8.66 -0.29
CA TYR A 122 -8.32 8.61 -0.12
C TYR A 122 -7.80 8.35 1.29
N HIS A 123 -8.62 7.72 2.14
CA HIS A 123 -8.16 7.33 3.46
C HIS A 123 -6.94 6.40 3.35
N HIS A 124 -5.86 6.72 4.07
CA HIS A 124 -4.60 5.96 3.99
C HIS A 124 -4.81 4.48 4.34
N GLN A 125 -5.68 4.20 5.32
CA GLN A 125 -6.03 2.84 5.75
C GLN A 125 -7.18 2.19 4.96
N SER A 126 -7.62 2.75 3.84
CA SER A 126 -8.77 2.19 3.09
C SER A 126 -8.60 0.71 2.78
N ALA A 127 -7.43 0.31 2.27
CA ALA A 127 -7.18 -1.09 1.92
C ALA A 127 -7.14 -2.00 3.17
N GLU A 128 -6.49 -1.56 4.25
CA GLU A 128 -6.39 -2.33 5.49
C GLU A 128 -7.77 -2.54 6.15
N LEU A 129 -8.56 -1.47 6.27
CA LEU A 129 -9.89 -1.52 6.89
C LEU A 129 -10.91 -2.30 6.05
N LEU A 130 -10.75 -2.32 4.72
CA LEU A 130 -11.68 -2.98 3.80
C LEU A 130 -11.24 -4.38 3.38
N MET A 131 -10.04 -4.83 3.74
CA MET A 131 -9.55 -6.17 3.40
C MET A 131 -10.43 -7.28 3.97
N GLY A 132 -10.65 -7.30 5.28
CA GLY A 132 -11.51 -8.28 5.94
C GLY A 132 -12.95 -8.29 5.39
N PRO A 133 -13.64 -7.13 5.33
CA PRO A 133 -14.95 -7.02 4.69
C PRO A 133 -14.98 -7.55 3.25
N LEU A 134 -13.97 -7.26 2.44
CA LEU A 134 -13.90 -7.70 1.05
C LEU A 134 -13.72 -9.22 0.96
N LEU A 135 -12.80 -9.80 1.75
CA LEU A 135 -12.57 -11.24 1.82
C LEU A 135 -13.84 -12.00 2.19
N LEU A 136 -14.56 -11.52 3.21
CA LEU A 136 -15.82 -12.14 3.63
C LEU A 136 -16.95 -11.90 2.62
N ALA A 137 -17.00 -10.74 1.96
CA ALA A 137 -17.96 -10.51 0.89
C ALA A 137 -17.77 -11.48 -0.28
N ILE A 138 -16.53 -11.82 -0.63
CA ILE A 138 -16.23 -12.84 -1.64
C ILE A 138 -16.63 -14.23 -1.16
N LYS A 139 -16.16 -14.62 0.03
CA LYS A 139 -16.40 -15.94 0.62
C LYS A 139 -17.89 -16.24 0.76
N TYR A 140 -18.65 -15.24 1.21
CA TYR A 140 -20.08 -15.33 1.50
C TYR A 140 -20.96 -14.84 0.36
N GLN A 141 -20.38 -14.61 -0.83
CA GLN A 141 -21.09 -14.23 -2.06
C GLN A 141 -21.99 -13.00 -1.89
N ALA A 142 -21.55 -12.03 -1.08
CA ALA A 142 -22.21 -10.73 -0.93
C ALA A 142 -21.78 -9.80 -2.07
N ASP A 143 -22.17 -10.14 -3.31
CA ASP A 143 -21.71 -9.47 -4.54
C ASP A 143 -21.96 -7.95 -4.52
N ALA A 144 -23.15 -7.53 -4.11
CA ALA A 144 -23.49 -6.10 -4.02
C ALA A 144 -22.52 -5.35 -3.09
N LEU A 145 -22.13 -6.00 -1.98
CA LEU A 145 -21.19 -5.41 -1.06
C LEU A 145 -19.77 -5.41 -1.60
N ARG A 146 -19.33 -6.53 -2.20
CA ARG A 146 -18.04 -6.64 -2.88
C ARG A 146 -17.88 -5.51 -3.89
N ASP A 147 -18.90 -5.28 -4.71
CA ASP A 147 -18.87 -4.27 -5.78
C ASP A 147 -18.77 -2.85 -5.22
N VAL A 148 -19.46 -2.54 -4.12
CA VAL A 148 -19.34 -1.24 -3.42
C VAL A 148 -17.93 -1.04 -2.86
N ILE A 149 -17.36 -2.06 -2.21
CA ILE A 149 -15.99 -1.99 -1.66
C ILE A 149 -14.96 -1.82 -2.79
N VAL A 150 -15.07 -2.61 -3.86
CA VAL A 150 -14.20 -2.50 -5.03
C VAL A 150 -14.31 -1.12 -5.68
N LEU A 151 -15.53 -0.59 -5.82
CA LEU A 151 -15.75 0.75 -6.37
C LEU A 151 -15.08 1.83 -5.49
N HIS A 152 -15.17 1.69 -4.16
CA HIS A 152 -14.53 2.59 -3.22
C HIS A 152 -13.00 2.54 -3.34
N LEU A 153 -12.40 1.34 -3.30
CA LEU A 153 -10.96 1.15 -3.46
C LEU A 153 -10.46 1.68 -4.82
N ARG A 154 -11.25 1.53 -5.90
CA ARG A 154 -10.92 2.12 -7.21
C ARG A 154 -11.00 3.64 -7.21
N ALA A 155 -11.93 4.24 -6.46
CA ALA A 155 -12.03 5.70 -6.38
C ALA A 155 -10.83 6.33 -5.66
N ASP A 156 -10.16 5.54 -4.81
CA ASP A 156 -8.99 5.91 -4.03
C ASP A 156 -7.69 5.87 -4.83
N TRP A 157 -7.63 5.04 -5.87
CA TRP A 157 -6.48 4.89 -6.77
C TRP A 157 -6.84 5.37 -8.19
N PRO A 158 -6.30 6.50 -8.68
CA PRO A 158 -6.66 7.00 -10.01
C PRO A 158 -6.20 6.04 -11.12
N ILE A 159 -7.13 5.58 -11.94
CA ILE A 159 -6.89 4.65 -13.07
C ILE A 159 -5.99 5.31 -14.15
N ASN A 160 -4.97 4.57 -14.60
CA ASN A 160 -4.25 4.71 -15.88
C ASN A 160 -3.70 6.12 -16.22
N SER A 161 -3.40 6.93 -15.22
CA SER A 161 -2.75 8.20 -15.47
C SER A 161 -1.83 8.53 -14.32
N TYR A 162 -0.55 8.20 -14.52
CA TYR A 162 0.55 8.77 -13.74
C TYR A 162 0.37 10.29 -13.55
N ALA A 163 -0.10 10.99 -14.59
CA ALA A 163 -0.40 12.42 -14.51
C ALA A 163 -1.53 12.77 -13.52
N ALA A 164 -2.60 11.96 -13.43
CA ALA A 164 -3.68 12.16 -12.46
C ALA A 164 -3.21 11.91 -11.03
N TRP A 165 -2.46 10.82 -10.80
CA TRP A 165 -1.86 10.54 -9.50
C TRP A 165 -0.90 11.64 -9.06
N LYS A 166 -0.02 12.08 -9.97
CA LYS A 166 0.93 13.15 -9.71
C LYS A 166 0.21 14.46 -9.40
N LYS A 167 -0.75 14.87 -10.24
CA LYS A 167 -1.54 16.09 -10.02
C LYS A 167 -2.16 16.11 -8.62
N ARG A 168 -2.58 14.94 -8.13
CA ARG A 168 -3.14 14.79 -6.80
C ARG A 168 -2.09 14.92 -5.70
N GLN A 169 -0.95 14.23 -5.77
CA GLN A 169 0.10 14.36 -4.74
C GLN A 169 0.45 15.83 -4.47
N TRP A 170 0.40 16.68 -5.50
CA TRP A 170 0.63 18.13 -5.36
C TRP A 170 -0.51 18.92 -4.73
N GLN A 171 -1.74 18.42 -4.82
CA GLN A 171 -2.93 19.03 -4.24
C GLN A 171 -3.18 18.62 -2.79
N GLU A 172 -2.43 17.64 -2.27
CA GLU A 172 -2.60 17.18 -0.89
C GLU A 172 -2.15 18.27 0.10
N PRO A 173 -3.02 18.66 1.07
CA PRO A 173 -2.66 19.62 2.09
C PRO A 173 -1.48 19.11 2.90
N LYS A 174 -0.34 19.81 2.83
CA LYS A 174 0.81 19.54 3.70
C LYS A 174 0.39 19.76 5.15
N GLY A 175 0.14 18.70 5.91
CA GLY A 175 -0.19 18.79 7.33
C GLY A 175 -1.19 17.78 7.89
N PHE A 176 -1.79 16.91 7.07
CA PHE A 176 -2.61 15.82 7.61
C PHE A 176 -1.71 14.71 8.20
N PRO A 177 -1.84 14.40 9.50
CA PRO A 177 -1.18 13.23 10.07
C PRO A 177 -1.73 11.97 9.37
N GLY A 178 -0.84 11.16 8.79
CA GLY A 178 -1.20 9.94 8.05
C GLY A 178 -1.29 10.11 6.52
N GLY A 179 -1.14 11.34 5.98
CA GLY A 179 -1.27 11.57 4.54
C GLY A 179 -2.70 11.39 4.03
N THR A 180 -3.01 11.99 2.88
CA THR A 180 -4.29 11.81 2.19
C THR A 180 -4.14 10.84 1.03
N SER A 181 -3.12 9.98 1.07
CA SER A 181 -2.90 8.95 0.06
C SER A 181 -3.13 7.57 0.67
N PRO A 182 -3.90 6.68 0.02
CA PRO A 182 -3.93 5.26 0.33
C PRO A 182 -2.52 4.70 0.46
N ASP A 183 -2.29 3.90 1.49
CA ASP A 183 -1.03 3.20 1.64
C ASP A 183 -0.91 2.11 0.55
N PRO A 184 0.19 2.09 -0.21
CA PRO A 184 0.38 1.11 -1.29
C PRO A 184 0.54 -0.32 -0.77
N GLU A 185 1.19 -0.54 0.36
CA GLU A 185 1.50 -1.90 0.86
C GLU A 185 0.23 -2.70 1.20
N PRO A 186 -0.72 -2.18 2.01
CA PRO A 186 -1.97 -2.89 2.26
C PRO A 186 -2.82 -3.06 0.99
N PHE A 187 -2.72 -2.13 0.03
CA PHE A 187 -3.43 -2.25 -1.23
C PHE A 187 -2.87 -3.36 -2.12
N ILE A 188 -1.54 -3.43 -2.28
CA ILE A 188 -0.86 -4.52 -3.01
C ILE A 188 -1.25 -5.86 -2.38
N HIS A 189 -1.12 -5.97 -1.06
CA HIS A 189 -1.49 -7.17 -0.32
C HIS A 189 -2.96 -7.55 -0.55
N LEU A 190 -3.89 -6.60 -0.42
CA LEU A 190 -5.32 -6.82 -0.65
C LEU A 190 -5.58 -7.37 -2.06
N VAL A 191 -4.99 -6.77 -3.09
CA VAL A 191 -5.23 -7.18 -4.48
C VAL A 191 -4.67 -8.58 -4.76
N ARG A 192 -3.52 -8.93 -4.17
CA ARG A 192 -2.93 -10.27 -4.26
C ARG A 192 -3.79 -11.31 -3.55
N THR A 193 -4.15 -11.07 -2.30
CA THR A 193 -4.88 -12.03 -1.45
C THR A 193 -6.29 -12.31 -1.95
N THR A 194 -7.01 -11.27 -2.37
CA THR A 194 -8.43 -11.39 -2.73
C THR A 194 -8.64 -11.88 -4.16
N ASN A 195 -7.61 -11.79 -5.02
CA ASN A 195 -7.68 -12.12 -6.44
C ASN A 195 -8.88 -11.48 -7.19
N THR A 196 -9.52 -10.43 -6.64
CA THR A 196 -10.97 -10.26 -6.86
C THR A 196 -11.37 -9.63 -8.17
N SER A 197 -10.45 -8.99 -8.88
CA SER A 197 -10.86 -8.33 -10.10
C SER A 197 -9.65 -7.93 -10.92
N GLU A 198 -9.70 -8.25 -12.21
CA GLU A 198 -8.88 -7.59 -13.23
C GLU A 198 -8.96 -6.06 -13.10
N LEU A 199 -10.07 -5.53 -12.57
CA LEU A 199 -10.26 -4.10 -12.34
C LEU A 199 -9.31 -3.53 -11.27
N LEU A 200 -9.06 -4.24 -10.17
CA LEU A 200 -8.13 -3.76 -9.14
C LEU A 200 -6.68 -3.99 -9.57
N ARG A 201 -6.39 -5.10 -10.26
CA ARG A 201 -5.04 -5.39 -10.77
C ARG A 201 -4.45 -4.28 -11.62
N LYS A 202 -5.27 -3.57 -12.41
CA LYS A 202 -4.87 -2.39 -13.20
C LYS A 202 -4.24 -1.25 -12.37
N HIS A 203 -4.42 -1.25 -11.06
CA HIS A 203 -3.87 -0.24 -10.15
C HIS A 203 -2.57 -0.70 -9.47
N LEU A 204 -2.16 -1.97 -9.62
CA LEU A 204 -0.95 -2.49 -9.00
C LEU A 204 0.30 -1.71 -9.44
N ALA A 205 0.44 -1.42 -10.74
CA ALA A 205 1.56 -0.63 -11.24
C ALA A 205 1.69 0.73 -10.55
N LEU A 206 0.56 1.40 -10.32
CA LEU A 206 0.54 2.66 -9.61
C LEU A 206 0.85 2.50 -8.11
N ALA A 207 0.37 1.42 -7.48
CA ALA A 207 0.66 1.15 -6.06
C ALA A 207 2.15 0.83 -5.84
N PHE A 208 2.75 -0.01 -6.69
CA PHE A 208 4.19 -0.27 -6.64
C PHE A 208 5.02 0.98 -6.96
N TYR A 209 4.59 1.81 -7.91
CA TYR A 209 5.22 3.10 -8.16
C TYR A 209 5.17 4.00 -6.92
N ALA A 210 4.00 4.10 -6.27
CA ALA A 210 3.83 4.89 -5.06
C ALA A 210 4.72 4.37 -3.92
N LEU A 211 4.86 3.04 -3.80
CA LEU A 211 5.74 2.41 -2.83
C LEU A 211 7.23 2.72 -3.09
N LEU A 212 7.68 2.61 -4.34
CA LEU A 212 9.05 2.95 -4.75
C LEU A 212 9.38 4.44 -4.58
N SER A 213 8.35 5.28 -4.52
CA SER A 213 8.48 6.72 -4.22
C SER A 213 8.61 7.00 -2.70
N ARG A 214 8.44 5.99 -1.83
CA ARG A 214 8.63 6.08 -0.38
C ARG A 214 9.97 5.48 0.04
N ARG A 215 10.54 5.98 1.15
CA ARG A 215 11.79 5.42 1.72
C ARG A 215 11.60 3.95 2.08
N PRO A 216 12.53 3.06 1.72
CA PRO A 216 12.44 1.64 2.07
C PRO A 216 12.27 1.37 3.57
N SER A 217 12.84 2.22 4.42
CA SER A 217 12.69 2.14 5.89
C SER A 217 11.26 2.40 6.39
N THR A 218 10.39 2.94 5.54
CA THR A 218 8.98 3.22 5.84
C THR A 218 8.04 2.14 5.30
N TRP A 219 8.57 1.14 4.61
CA TRP A 219 7.75 0.09 3.99
C TRP A 219 7.26 -0.91 5.04
N ARG A 220 6.00 -1.29 4.91
CA ARG A 220 5.42 -2.43 5.65
C ARG A 220 5.75 -3.75 4.95
N ILE A 221 6.99 -4.22 5.14
CA ILE A 221 7.50 -5.43 4.49
C ILE A 221 6.72 -6.69 4.92
N ASP A 222 6.10 -6.68 6.10
CA ASP A 222 5.21 -7.73 6.61
C ASP A 222 4.00 -8.01 5.70
N LEU A 223 3.60 -7.03 4.88
CA LEU A 223 2.47 -7.15 3.96
C LEU A 223 2.87 -7.57 2.53
N LEU A 224 4.18 -7.61 2.24
CA LEU A 224 4.69 -7.90 0.90
C LEU A 224 5.23 -9.33 0.86
N ASP A 225 4.78 -10.11 -0.11
CA ASP A 225 5.31 -11.45 -0.31
C ASP A 225 6.64 -11.43 -1.10
N ALA A 226 7.25 -12.61 -1.28
CA ALA A 226 8.50 -12.73 -2.02
C ALA A 226 8.36 -12.30 -3.50
N GLU A 227 7.20 -12.50 -4.12
CA GLU A 227 6.94 -12.09 -5.51
C GLU A 227 6.87 -10.57 -5.62
N ASP A 228 6.21 -9.90 -4.67
CA ASP A 228 6.12 -8.45 -4.61
C ASP A 228 7.50 -7.81 -4.37
N LEU A 229 8.31 -8.39 -3.48
CA LEU A 229 9.70 -7.94 -3.28
C LEU A 229 10.56 -8.15 -4.53
N ASN A 230 10.44 -9.29 -5.19
CA ASN A 230 11.13 -9.54 -6.46
C ASN A 230 10.69 -8.56 -7.56
N THR A 231 9.39 -8.23 -7.62
CA THR A 231 8.83 -7.22 -8.53
C THR A 231 9.46 -5.86 -8.28
N LEU A 232 9.58 -5.45 -7.01
CA LEU A 232 10.24 -4.20 -6.61
C LEU A 232 11.74 -4.19 -6.97
N VAL A 233 12.44 -5.30 -6.78
CA VAL A 233 13.86 -5.43 -7.15
C VAL A 233 14.03 -5.37 -8.67
N ALA A 234 13.23 -6.13 -9.43
CA ALA A 234 13.27 -6.14 -10.89
C ALA A 234 12.98 -4.74 -11.46
N ALA A 235 11.94 -4.09 -10.95
CA ALA A 235 11.62 -2.70 -11.28
C ALA A 235 12.81 -1.77 -11.06
N ARG A 236 13.43 -1.85 -9.88
CA ARG A 236 14.60 -1.06 -9.53
C ARG A 236 15.79 -1.33 -10.45
N CYS A 237 16.06 -2.59 -10.79
CA CYS A 237 17.10 -2.97 -11.74
C CYS A 237 16.85 -2.38 -13.14
N THR A 238 15.61 -2.45 -13.63
CA THR A 238 15.22 -1.87 -14.92
C THR A 238 15.39 -0.35 -14.93
N ILE A 239 14.98 0.34 -13.86
CA ILE A 239 15.21 1.79 -13.70
C ILE A 239 16.70 2.10 -13.73
N ASN A 240 17.51 1.34 -13.01
CA ASN A 240 18.96 1.57 -12.95
C ASN A 240 19.62 1.35 -14.31
N ALA A 241 19.24 0.29 -15.04
CA ALA A 241 19.74 0.03 -16.38
C ALA A 241 19.36 1.14 -17.36
N TRP A 242 18.11 1.62 -17.29
CA TRP A 242 17.63 2.74 -18.08
C TRP A 242 18.37 4.04 -17.76
N LEU A 243 18.51 4.39 -16.48
CA LEU A 243 19.25 5.57 -16.01
C LEU A 243 20.71 5.53 -16.47
N LEU A 244 21.36 4.37 -16.38
CA LEU A 244 22.74 4.18 -16.86
C LEU A 244 22.86 4.39 -18.37
N THR A 245 21.91 3.86 -19.15
CA THR A 245 21.88 4.04 -20.60
C THR A 245 21.69 5.52 -20.95
N TRP A 246 20.77 6.19 -20.25
CA TRP A 246 20.52 7.60 -20.42
C TRP A 246 21.72 8.49 -20.04
N ILE A 247 22.39 8.22 -18.91
CA ILE A 247 23.61 8.94 -18.50
C ILE A 247 24.73 8.78 -19.54
N LYS A 248 24.81 7.63 -20.21
CA LYS A 248 25.78 7.40 -21.28
C LYS A 248 25.46 8.23 -22.52
N GLU A 249 24.18 8.40 -22.85
CA GLU A 249 23.72 9.15 -24.02
C GLU A 249 23.81 10.68 -23.84
N ASP A 250 23.61 11.20 -22.63
CA ASP A 250 23.76 12.65 -22.32
C ASP A 250 24.54 12.93 -21.01
N PRO A 251 25.89 12.79 -21.02
CA PRO A 251 26.72 12.98 -19.84
C PRO A 251 26.70 14.40 -19.27
N GLY A 252 26.37 15.40 -20.11
CA GLY A 252 26.37 16.82 -19.73
C GLY A 252 25.30 17.15 -18.69
N THR A 253 24.20 16.41 -18.71
CA THR A 253 23.08 16.61 -17.78
C THR A 253 23.40 16.08 -16.39
N TYR A 254 24.08 14.93 -16.24
CA TYR A 254 24.44 14.34 -14.94
C TYR A 254 25.34 15.25 -14.08
N TYR A 255 26.33 15.90 -14.70
CA TYR A 255 27.31 16.75 -14.01
C TYR A 255 26.66 17.96 -13.29
N PHE A 256 25.49 18.40 -13.77
CA PHE A 256 24.74 19.51 -13.20
C PHE A 256 24.05 19.13 -11.86
N TYR A 257 23.68 17.86 -11.69
CA TYR A 257 22.97 17.36 -10.51
C TYR A 257 23.92 16.87 -9.42
N GLY A 258 25.05 16.21 -9.78
CA GLY A 258 26.03 15.70 -8.81
C GLY A 258 26.69 16.77 -7.93
N ARG A 259 26.88 17.99 -8.47
CA ARG A 259 27.53 19.10 -7.74
C ARG A 259 26.71 19.67 -6.57
N LYS A 260 25.39 19.44 -6.53
CA LYS A 260 24.53 19.95 -5.43
C LYS A 260 24.47 18.94 -4.26
N ALA A 261 24.56 17.64 -4.55
CA ALA A 261 24.68 16.58 -3.55
C ALA A 261 26.00 16.69 -2.76
N GLN A 262 27.09 17.10 -3.43
CA GLN A 262 28.41 17.32 -2.82
C GLN A 262 28.53 18.54 -1.88
N ARG A 263 27.45 19.30 -1.61
CA ARG A 263 27.52 20.44 -0.67
C ARG A 263 27.77 20.07 0.80
N LYS A 264 27.88 18.77 1.12
CA LYS A 264 28.39 18.28 2.40
C LYS A 264 29.89 17.92 2.41
N GLY A 265 30.62 18.13 1.29
CA GLY A 265 32.08 17.91 1.17
C GLY A 265 32.85 19.16 0.67
N PRO A 266 34.20 19.11 0.64
CA PRO A 266 35.04 20.27 0.35
C PRO A 266 34.82 20.85 -1.06
N ARG A 267 34.78 22.19 -1.15
CA ARG A 267 34.55 22.95 -2.39
C ARG A 267 35.65 22.72 -3.42
N LEU A 268 35.31 22.13 -4.57
CA LEU A 268 36.11 22.17 -5.79
C LEU A 268 35.57 23.25 -6.75
N GLU A 269 36.29 24.37 -6.83
CA GLU A 269 36.05 25.41 -7.84
C GLU A 269 36.54 24.92 -9.21
N ILE A 270 35.63 24.70 -10.15
CA ILE A 270 35.96 24.51 -11.57
C ILE A 270 35.39 25.72 -12.31
N ARG A 271 36.27 26.48 -12.98
CA ARG A 271 35.92 27.65 -13.81
C ARG A 271 35.28 27.21 -15.13
N GLN A 272 34.36 28.03 -15.63
CA GLN A 272 33.50 27.78 -16.80
C GLN A 272 34.23 27.52 -18.14
N SER A 273 35.54 27.78 -18.24
CA SER A 273 36.29 27.71 -19.49
C SER A 273 36.96 26.36 -19.79
N GLU A 274 36.82 25.35 -18.92
CA GLU A 274 37.53 24.06 -19.05
C GLU A 274 36.59 22.86 -19.12
N CYS A 275 35.52 22.95 -19.92
CA CYS A 275 34.55 21.86 -20.07
C CYS A 275 34.74 21.13 -21.41
N SER A 276 35.62 20.13 -21.44
CA SER A 276 35.47 18.92 -22.27
C SER A 276 36.54 17.84 -21.99
N CYS A 277 37.76 18.20 -21.57
CA CYS A 277 38.91 17.28 -21.62
C CYS A 277 39.41 16.68 -20.27
N LYS A 278 38.89 17.09 -19.11
CA LYS A 278 39.15 16.39 -17.82
C LYS A 278 38.01 15.48 -17.35
N LEU A 279 36.96 15.34 -18.17
CA LEU A 279 35.70 14.67 -17.80
C LEU A 279 35.74 13.13 -17.85
N LYS A 280 36.82 12.54 -18.40
CA LYS A 280 36.88 11.10 -18.67
C LYS A 280 37.39 10.27 -17.50
N GLU A 281 38.33 10.77 -16.70
CA GLU A 281 38.97 10.02 -15.60
C GLU A 281 38.19 10.13 -14.28
N PHE A 282 37.37 11.17 -14.09
CA PHE A 282 36.51 11.35 -12.90
C PHE A 282 35.20 10.54 -12.96
N LYS A 283 34.93 9.90 -14.11
CA LYS A 283 33.62 9.37 -14.51
C LYS A 283 33.33 7.99 -13.91
N ASP A 284 34.35 7.25 -13.51
CA ASP A 284 34.21 5.84 -13.19
C ASP A 284 34.23 5.57 -11.66
N GLU A 285 35.10 6.22 -10.88
CA GLU A 285 35.20 5.97 -9.43
C GLU A 285 34.04 6.58 -8.61
N VAL A 286 33.63 7.81 -8.88
CA VAL A 286 32.56 8.49 -8.12
C VAL A 286 31.17 7.98 -8.49
N LEU A 287 31.00 7.52 -9.73
CA LEU A 287 29.74 6.97 -10.24
C LEU A 287 29.45 5.59 -9.62
N LEU A 288 30.46 4.73 -9.53
CA LEU A 288 30.36 3.43 -8.86
C LEU A 288 30.16 3.60 -7.35
N ASP A 289 30.93 4.47 -6.69
CA ASP A 289 30.83 4.70 -5.25
C ASP A 289 29.47 5.30 -4.84
N TRP A 290 28.93 6.26 -5.60
CA TRP A 290 27.60 6.83 -5.34
C TRP A 290 26.47 5.85 -5.66
N MET A 291 26.59 5.03 -6.69
CA MET A 291 25.56 4.03 -7.04
C MET A 291 25.59 2.78 -6.16
N GLU A 292 26.74 2.40 -5.60
CA GLU A 292 26.86 1.34 -4.60
C GLU A 292 26.38 1.80 -3.21
N HIS A 293 26.60 3.07 -2.84
CA HIS A 293 26.36 3.55 -1.46
C HIS A 293 25.18 4.53 -1.28
N SER A 294 24.67 5.16 -2.34
CA SER A 294 23.55 6.14 -2.26
C SER A 294 22.32 5.64 -3.01
N LEU A 295 21.74 4.57 -2.46
CA LEU A 295 20.58 3.87 -2.99
C LEU A 295 19.28 4.29 -2.30
N ASP A 296 19.08 5.59 -2.05
CA ASP A 296 17.74 6.12 -1.74
C ASP A 296 17.21 6.82 -3.00
N HIS A 297 16.67 6.03 -3.95
CA HIS A 297 16.07 6.56 -5.19
C HIS A 297 14.93 7.53 -4.92
N VAL A 298 14.35 7.45 -3.72
CA VAL A 298 13.39 8.41 -3.18
C VAL A 298 14.00 9.80 -3.18
N ASP A 299 15.24 9.95 -2.73
CA ASP A 299 15.93 11.24 -2.79
C ASP A 299 16.13 11.68 -4.24
N VAL A 300 16.35 10.79 -5.21
CA VAL A 300 16.51 11.19 -6.63
C VAL A 300 15.18 11.58 -7.26
N ILE A 301 14.12 10.78 -7.07
CA ILE A 301 12.77 11.07 -7.59
C ILE A 301 12.20 12.30 -6.89
N GLU A 302 12.19 12.34 -5.55
CA GLU A 302 11.73 13.48 -4.75
C GLU A 302 12.55 14.74 -5.06
N TYR A 303 13.87 14.63 -5.27
CA TYR A 303 14.70 15.77 -5.68
C TYR A 303 14.43 16.24 -7.10
N LEU A 304 14.26 15.32 -8.06
CA LEU A 304 13.90 15.68 -9.44
C LEU A 304 12.50 16.30 -9.49
N GLU A 305 11.56 15.79 -8.70
CA GLU A 305 10.21 16.33 -8.58
C GLU A 305 10.19 17.71 -7.88
N HIS A 306 10.93 17.86 -6.79
CA HIS A 306 11.11 19.13 -6.10
C HIS A 306 11.84 20.16 -6.99
N LEU A 307 12.79 19.73 -7.83
CA LEU A 307 13.43 20.58 -8.82
C LEU A 307 12.46 21.02 -9.93
N ALA A 308 11.61 20.12 -10.43
CA ALA A 308 10.59 20.45 -11.43
C ALA A 308 9.56 21.47 -10.91
N VAL A 309 9.26 21.46 -9.60
CA VAL A 309 8.30 22.38 -8.97
C VAL A 309 8.92 23.71 -8.54
N MET A 310 10.15 23.73 -8.00
CA MET A 310 10.85 24.99 -7.69
C MET A 310 11.11 25.81 -8.96
N VAL A 311 11.59 25.11 -9.98
CA VAL A 311 10.95 25.02 -11.28
C VAL A 311 9.95 26.11 -11.65
N ASP A 312 8.69 25.72 -11.49
CA ASP A 312 7.46 26.40 -11.88
C ASP A 312 6.98 27.51 -10.96
N ALA A 313 7.11 27.36 -9.64
CA ALA A 313 6.42 28.24 -8.68
C ALA A 313 7.14 29.58 -8.40
N ASN A 314 8.48 29.64 -8.44
CA ASN A 314 9.21 30.71 -7.74
C ASN A 314 10.12 31.58 -8.62
N GLY A 315 10.11 31.41 -9.95
CA GLY A 315 10.95 32.23 -10.83
C GLY A 315 12.46 32.19 -10.50
N TYR A 316 12.92 31.12 -9.84
CA TYR A 316 14.34 30.97 -9.51
C TYR A 316 15.15 30.96 -10.81
N ARG A 317 15.95 32.03 -11.02
CA ARG A 317 16.97 32.03 -12.05
C ARG A 317 17.98 30.95 -11.68
N TRP A 318 18.04 29.90 -12.50
CA TRP A 318 19.19 29.02 -12.52
C TRP A 318 20.42 29.89 -12.73
N ARG A 319 21.27 30.08 -11.70
CA ARG A 319 22.49 30.90 -11.80
C ARG A 319 23.45 30.44 -12.92
N PHE A 320 23.18 29.30 -13.55
CA PHE A 320 24.07 28.64 -14.49
C PHE A 320 23.46 28.38 -15.88
N CYS A 321 22.18 28.70 -16.14
CA CYS A 321 21.65 28.77 -17.50
C CYS A 321 20.56 29.85 -17.59
N ASN A 322 20.87 30.97 -18.24
CA ASN A 322 20.00 32.15 -18.37
C ASN A 322 18.88 31.99 -19.42
N GLY A 323 18.72 30.81 -20.03
CA GLY A 323 17.74 30.57 -21.09
C GLY A 323 16.51 29.80 -20.62
N ASN A 324 15.31 30.30 -20.93
CA ASN A 324 14.03 29.59 -20.72
C ASN A 324 14.03 28.17 -21.34
N ASN A 325 14.87 27.93 -22.35
CA ASN A 325 15.04 26.63 -23.01
C ASN A 325 15.68 25.55 -22.11
N CYS A 326 16.57 25.89 -21.17
CA CYS A 326 17.15 24.91 -20.25
C CYS A 326 16.10 24.39 -19.26
N ARG A 327 15.24 25.29 -18.79
CA ARG A 327 14.17 25.00 -17.82
C ARG A 327 13.08 24.11 -18.42
N SER A 328 12.57 24.45 -19.61
CA SER A 328 11.53 23.64 -20.26
C SER A 328 12.04 22.23 -20.60
N LYS A 329 13.29 22.12 -21.07
CA LYS A 329 13.93 20.82 -21.33
C LYS A 329 14.04 19.96 -20.07
N ALA A 330 14.56 20.50 -18.96
CA ALA A 330 14.69 19.75 -17.71
C ALA A 330 13.33 19.25 -17.18
N VAL A 331 12.28 20.09 -17.22
CA VAL A 331 10.92 19.68 -16.81
C VAL A 331 10.35 18.61 -17.73
N SER A 332 10.56 18.73 -19.05
CA SER A 332 10.17 17.68 -20.02
C SER A 332 10.84 16.35 -19.69
N TRP A 333 12.15 16.38 -19.43
CA TRP A 333 12.92 15.18 -19.13
C TRP A 333 12.47 14.48 -17.85
N ILE A 334 12.19 15.23 -16.79
CA ILE A 334 11.71 14.66 -15.53
C ILE A 334 10.34 13.99 -15.73
N LYS A 335 9.48 14.57 -16.59
CA LYS A 335 8.18 13.97 -16.94
C LYS A 335 8.36 12.71 -17.79
N GLU A 336 9.26 12.73 -18.77
CA GLU A 336 9.58 11.57 -19.61
C GLU A 336 10.16 10.42 -18.77
N MET A 337 11.07 10.72 -17.85
CA MET A 337 11.67 9.74 -16.95
C MET A 337 10.62 9.08 -16.06
N ALA A 338 9.79 9.87 -15.39
CA ALA A 338 8.79 9.31 -14.49
C ALA A 338 7.71 8.50 -15.24
N ARG A 339 7.41 8.89 -16.50
CA ARG A 339 6.56 8.11 -17.40
C ARG A 339 7.21 6.79 -17.80
N ALA A 340 8.46 6.81 -18.25
CA ALA A 340 9.19 5.60 -18.62
C ALA A 340 9.29 4.62 -17.44
N PHE A 341 9.44 5.14 -16.22
CA PHE A 341 9.40 4.33 -15.01
C PHE A 341 8.03 3.67 -14.79
N TYR A 342 6.94 4.42 -14.90
CA TYR A 342 5.59 3.86 -14.81
C TYR A 342 5.32 2.80 -15.91
N ASP A 343 5.73 3.06 -17.15
CA ASP A 343 5.55 2.13 -18.27
C ASP A 343 6.32 0.82 -18.05
N ALA A 344 7.56 0.90 -17.51
CA ALA A 344 8.34 -0.29 -17.15
C ALA A 344 7.70 -1.08 -16.00
N MET A 345 7.06 -0.41 -15.02
CA MET A 345 6.32 -1.07 -13.96
C MET A 345 5.11 -1.83 -14.50
N GLU A 346 4.34 -1.21 -15.40
CA GLU A 346 3.22 -1.88 -16.06
C GLU A 346 3.72 -3.10 -16.85
N GLU A 347 4.84 -2.98 -17.57
CA GLU A 347 5.43 -4.11 -18.28
C GLU A 347 5.82 -5.24 -17.32
N ILE A 348 6.50 -4.96 -16.21
CA ILE A 348 6.93 -5.99 -15.26
C ILE A 348 5.74 -6.68 -14.59
N ILE A 349 4.72 -5.92 -14.19
CA ILE A 349 3.57 -6.46 -13.44
C ILE A 349 2.61 -7.23 -14.34
N PHE A 350 2.43 -6.79 -15.58
CA PHE A 350 1.50 -7.41 -16.52
C PHE A 350 2.17 -8.31 -17.55
N SER A 351 3.51 -8.37 -17.58
CA SER A 351 4.22 -9.36 -18.38
C SER A 351 3.84 -10.75 -17.88
N PRO A 352 3.42 -11.67 -18.77
CA PRO A 352 3.24 -13.06 -18.38
C PRO A 352 4.59 -13.56 -17.87
N ILE A 353 4.68 -13.81 -16.56
CA ILE A 353 5.87 -14.40 -15.94
C ILE A 353 6.18 -15.66 -16.75
N ALA A 354 7.29 -15.63 -17.49
CA ALA A 354 7.75 -16.80 -18.22
C ALA A 354 7.94 -17.93 -17.18
N PRO A 355 7.29 -19.09 -17.32
CA PRO A 355 7.27 -20.14 -16.29
C PRO A 355 8.65 -20.82 -16.05
N GLU A 356 9.75 -20.24 -16.52
CA GLU A 356 11.06 -20.90 -16.60
C GLU A 356 11.93 -20.78 -15.33
N LEU A 357 11.50 -20.06 -14.29
CA LEU A 357 12.33 -19.86 -13.07
C LEU A 357 12.03 -20.80 -11.89
N HIS A 358 11.13 -21.78 -12.04
CA HIS A 358 10.87 -22.80 -11.01
C HIS A 358 11.54 -24.16 -11.26
N GLY A 359 12.48 -24.24 -12.22
CA GLY A 359 13.33 -25.41 -12.39
C GLY A 359 14.77 -25.12 -11.95
N ASN A 360 15.08 -25.39 -10.68
CA ASN A 360 16.35 -25.99 -10.21
C ASN A 360 16.38 -26.15 -8.69
#